data_AF-A0A212LSZ8-F1
#
_entry.id   AF-A0A212LSZ8-F1
#
_cell.length_a   1.000
_cell.length_b   1.000
_cell.length_c   1.000
_cell.angle_alpha   90.00
_cell.angle_beta   90.00
_cell.angle_gamma   90.00
#
_symmetry.space_group_name_H-M   'P 1'
#
loop_
_entity.id
_entity.type
_entity.pdbx_description
1 polymer ?
#
loop_
_entity_poly.entity_id
_entity_poly.type
_entity_poly.pdbx_seq_one_letter_code
_entity_poly.pdbx_strand_id
1 'polypeptide(L)' 'MGKKYAVTYKLGKTTVHIVAPPPMKEEEKEIILRQFHFAAWTAWNSLPVDERLKLNLGVDLTAILQHRLTTLFKAE' A
#
# COMPACT_ATOMS: atom_id res chain seq x y z
N MET A 1 34.56 11.83 -6.14
CA MET A 1 33.67 10.66 -6.20
C MET A 1 32.60 10.90 -7.27
N GLY A 2 32.70 10.24 -8.42
CA GLY A 2 31.73 10.40 -9.52
C GLY A 2 30.47 9.57 -9.29
N LYS A 3 29.29 10.11 -9.65
CA LYS A 3 28.01 9.37 -9.57
C LYS A 3 28.07 8.17 -10.52
N LYS A 4 27.93 6.95 -9.98
CA LYS A 4 27.90 5.70 -10.76
C LYS A 4 26.47 5.47 -11.25
N TYR A 5 26.20 5.83 -12.50
CA TYR A 5 24.89 5.61 -13.12
C TYR A 5 24.77 4.16 -13.60
N ALA A 6 23.64 3.53 -13.35
CA ALA A 6 23.33 2.19 -13.82
C ALA A 6 23.05 2.17 -15.32
N VAL A 7 22.41 3.23 -15.84
CA VAL A 7 22.23 3.41 -17.27
C VAL A 7 22.21 4.90 -17.60
N THR A 8 22.56 5.24 -18.83
CA THR A 8 22.40 6.60 -19.35
C THR A 8 21.75 6.53 -20.74
N TYR A 9 20.63 7.24 -20.91
CA TYR A 9 19.96 7.38 -22.20
C TYR A 9 20.19 8.79 -22.77
N LYS A 10 20.37 8.88 -24.09
CA LYS A 10 20.38 10.16 -24.81
C LYS A 10 19.13 10.27 -25.68
N LEU A 11 18.33 11.28 -25.43
CA LEU A 11 17.07 11.57 -26.13
C LEU A 11 17.20 12.97 -26.76
N GLY A 12 17.68 13.03 -27.99
CA GLY A 12 17.99 14.30 -28.67
C GLY A 12 19.04 15.11 -27.89
N LYS A 13 18.62 16.26 -27.34
CA LYS A 13 19.48 17.13 -26.50
C LYS A 13 19.45 16.76 -25.01
N THR A 14 18.62 15.82 -24.59
CA THR A 14 18.44 15.43 -23.19
C THR A 14 19.28 14.19 -22.86
N THR A 15 19.94 14.20 -21.70
CA THR A 15 20.63 13.02 -21.14
C THR A 15 19.93 12.61 -19.85
N VAL A 16 19.47 11.36 -19.79
CA VAL A 16 18.81 10.77 -18.62
C VAL A 16 19.78 9.81 -17.96
N HIS A 17 20.04 9.99 -16.67
CA HIS A 17 20.87 9.09 -15.87
C HIS A 17 20.00 8.28 -14.91
N ILE A 18 19.96 6.96 -15.07
CA ILE A 18 19.35 6.06 -14.09
C ILE A 18 20.40 5.77 -13.02
N VAL A 19 20.08 6.14 -11.78
CA VAL A 19 20.87 5.80 -10.61
C VAL A 19 20.28 4.53 -10.02
N ALA A 20 21.01 3.41 -10.06
CA ALA A 20 20.60 2.25 -9.29
C ALA A 20 20.87 2.51 -7.80
N PRO A 21 19.96 2.09 -6.91
CA PRO A 21 20.29 2.02 -5.49
C PRO A 21 21.49 1.09 -5.28
N PRO A 22 22.25 1.27 -4.19
CA PRO A 22 23.31 0.33 -3.82
C PRO A 22 22.80 -1.11 -3.84
N PRO A 23 23.59 -2.08 -4.33
CA PRO A 23 23.20 -3.47 -4.28
C PRO A 23 23.01 -3.89 -2.82
N MET A 24 21.85 -4.48 -2.53
CA MET A 24 21.49 -5.00 -1.22
C MET A 24 21.61 -6.52 -1.24
N LYS A 25 22.13 -7.10 -0.16
CA LYS A 25 22.23 -8.56 -0.03
C LYS A 25 20.84 -9.18 0.10
N GLU A 26 20.69 -10.45 -0.25
CA GLU A 26 19.39 -11.11 -0.19
C GLU A 26 18.88 -11.21 1.26
N GLU A 27 19.78 -11.47 2.21
CA GLU A 27 19.44 -11.55 3.63
C GLU A 27 18.94 -10.20 4.16
N GLU A 28 19.51 -9.09 3.70
CA GLU A 28 19.07 -7.74 4.07
C GLU A 28 17.67 -7.44 3.50
N LYS A 29 17.39 -7.88 2.27
CA LYS A 29 16.04 -7.75 1.68
C LYS A 29 15.02 -8.54 2.48
N GLU A 30 15.33 -9.78 2.84
CA GLU A 30 14.43 -10.64 3.61
C GLU A 30 14.10 -10.03 4.98
N ILE A 31 15.10 -9.44 5.66
CA ILE A 31 14.88 -8.74 6.93
C ILE A 31 13.92 -7.56 6.74
N ILE A 32 14.16 -6.72 5.73
CA ILE A 32 13.32 -5.56 5.44
C ILE A 32 11.89 -6.00 5.10
N LEU A 33 11.73 -7.02 4.25
CA LEU A 33 10.43 -7.57 3.87
C LEU A 33 9.68 -8.08 5.09
N ARG A 34 10.36 -8.83 5.97
CA ARG A 34 9.76 -9.34 7.22
C ARG A 34 9.29 -8.19 8.11
N GLN A 35 10.09 -7.15 8.28
CA GLN A 35 9.71 -5.97 9.06
C GLN A 35 8.52 -5.23 8.44
N PHE A 36 8.51 -5.09 7.12
CA PHE A 36 7.42 -4.46 6.38
C PHE A 36 6.11 -5.24 6.54
N HIS A 37 6.14 -6.57 6.37
CA HIS A 37 4.98 -7.43 6.58
C HIS A 37 4.49 -7.37 8.03
N PHE A 38 5.41 -7.41 8.99
CA PHE A 38 5.04 -7.31 10.40
C PHE A 38 4.36 -5.97 10.71
N ALA A 39 4.93 -4.85 10.27
CA ALA A 39 4.35 -3.52 10.47
C ALA A 39 2.96 -3.40 9.81
N ALA A 40 2.81 -3.89 8.58
CA ALA A 40 1.53 -3.90 7.89
C ALA A 40 0.49 -4.76 8.64
N TRP A 41 0.88 -5.93 9.11
CA TRP A 41 0.01 -6.83 9.88
C TRP A 41 -0.40 -6.24 11.22
N THR A 42 0.53 -5.60 11.93
CA THR A 42 0.24 -4.89 13.18
C THR A 42 -0.71 -3.73 12.94
N ALA A 43 -0.47 -2.90 11.92
CA ALA A 43 -1.35 -1.80 11.58
C ALA A 43 -2.77 -2.31 11.23
N TRP A 44 -2.87 -3.33 10.38
CA TRP A 44 -4.14 -3.96 10.03
C TRP A 44 -4.93 -4.45 11.25
N ASN A 45 -4.27 -5.17 12.18
CA ASN A 45 -4.94 -5.70 13.36
C ASN A 45 -5.27 -4.64 14.41
N SER A 46 -4.67 -3.45 14.32
CA SER A 46 -5.04 -2.31 15.17
C SER A 46 -6.35 -1.64 14.74
N LEU A 47 -6.83 -1.92 13.52
CA LEU A 47 -8.06 -1.35 13.00
C LEU A 47 -9.31 -2.02 13.61
N PRO A 48 -10.36 -1.23 13.92
CA PRO A 48 -11.69 -1.74 14.21
C PRO A 48 -12.21 -2.72 13.14
N VAL A 49 -13.13 -3.62 13.53
CA VAL A 49 -13.67 -4.66 12.62
C VAL A 49 -14.37 -4.04 11.41
N ASP A 50 -15.15 -2.99 11.63
CA ASP A 50 -15.87 -2.24 10.61
C ASP A 50 -14.92 -1.57 9.60
N GLU A 51 -13.83 -0.95 10.07
CA GLU A 51 -12.81 -0.37 9.19
C GLU A 51 -12.09 -1.44 8.36
N ARG A 52 -11.76 -2.59 8.96
CA ARG A 52 -11.21 -3.73 8.22
C ARG A 52 -12.16 -4.25 7.16
N LEU A 53 -13.45 -4.39 7.49
CA LEU A 53 -14.47 -4.83 6.54
C LEU A 53 -14.66 -3.82 5.41
N LYS A 54 -14.64 -2.52 5.71
CA LYS A 54 -14.71 -1.45 4.72
C LYS A 54 -13.56 -1.50 3.73
N LEU A 55 -12.33 -1.68 4.21
CA LEU A 55 -11.15 -1.81 3.36
C LEU A 55 -11.17 -3.10 2.51
N ASN A 56 -11.57 -4.23 3.10
CA ASN A 56 -11.59 -5.52 2.39
C ASN A 56 -12.70 -5.64 1.35
N LEU A 57 -13.89 -5.13 1.67
CA LEU A 57 -15.08 -5.27 0.82
C LEU A 57 -15.29 -4.07 -0.10
N GLY A 58 -14.56 -2.97 0.12
CA GLY A 58 -14.73 -1.72 -0.63
C GLY A 58 -16.09 -1.05 -0.39
N VAL A 59 -16.80 -1.40 0.68
CA VAL A 59 -18.15 -0.89 0.98
C VAL A 59 -18.28 -0.48 2.44
N ASP A 60 -19.02 0.60 2.69
CA ASP A 60 -19.33 1.06 4.04
C ASP A 60 -20.56 0.31 4.58
N LEU A 61 -20.31 -0.73 5.38
CA LEU A 61 -21.37 -1.58 5.94
C LEU A 61 -22.32 -0.80 6.86
N THR A 62 -21.82 0.23 7.55
CA THR A 62 -22.63 1.10 8.40
C THR A 62 -23.70 1.83 7.58
N ALA A 63 -23.30 2.38 6.42
CA ALA A 63 -24.22 3.03 5.50
C ALA A 63 -25.24 2.05 4.92
N ILE A 64 -24.81 0.84 4.56
CA ILE A 64 -25.70 -0.22 4.04
C ILE A 64 -26.72 -0.62 5.11
N LEU A 65 -26.29 -0.85 6.34
CA LEU A 65 -27.17 -1.25 7.44
C LEU A 65 -28.16 -0.14 7.81
N GLN A 66 -27.71 1.11 7.89
CA GLN A 66 -28.60 2.27 8.13
C GLN A 66 -29.66 2.41 7.05
N HIS A 67 -29.28 2.27 5.78
CA HIS A 67 -30.24 2.30 4.68
C HIS A 67 -31.30 1.19 4.80
N ARG A 68 -30.88 -0.05 5.06
CA ARG A 68 -31.81 -1.19 5.23
C ARG A 68 -32.76 -0.98 6.39
N LEU A 69 -32.25 -0.50 7.53
CA LEU A 69 -33.05 -0.23 8.72
C LEU A 69 -34.14 0.81 8.41
N THR A 70 -33.75 1.91 7.75
CA THR A 70 -34.67 2.99 7.36
C THR A 70 -35.74 2.52 6.37
N THR A 71 -35.37 1.64 5.44
CA THR A 71 -36.32 1.05 4.48
C THR A 71 -37.33 0.13 5.16
N LEU A 72 -36.89 -0.69 6.12
CA LEU A 72 -37.78 -1.57 6.89
C LEU A 72 -38.79 -0.77 7.71
N PHE A 73 -38.36 0.29 8.39
CA PHE A 73 -39.24 1.15 9.20
C PHE A 73 -40.17 2.05 8.38
N LYS A 74 -39.95 2.21 7.08
CA LYS A 74 -40.85 2.94 6.17
C LYS A 74 -41.87 2.04 5.46
N ALA A 75 -41.73 0.73 5.60
CA ALA A 75 -42.62 -0.26 5.00
C ALA A 75 -43.78 -0.69 5.92
N GLU A 76 -43.81 -0.17 7.16
CA GLU A 76 -44.93 -0.19 8.10
C GLU A 76 -45.74 1.12 8.02
#